data_AF-A0A7X9IKS7-F1
#
_entry.id   AF-A0A7X9IKS7-F1
#
_cell.length_a   1.000
_cell.length_b   1.000
_cell.length_c   1.000
_cell.angle_alpha   90.00
_cell.angle_beta   90.00
_cell.angle_gamma   90.00
#
_symmetry.space_group_name_H-M   'P 1'
#
loop_
_entity.id
_entity.type
_entity.pdbx_description
1 polymer ?
#
loop_
_entity_poly.entity_id
_entity_poly.type
_entity_poly.pdbx_seq_one_letter_code
_entity_poly.pdbx_strand_id
1 'polypeptide(L)'
;MGAQFLMGFSLIFLLFQSPSFAEIYNCNGTWTNKPCEGEVSKTLPETDRTPDLQAEAAGKKMGLVGALELRVQSARRSHGVELDISGIAETCRNNNTSYEECMTLVNNADDRLEARLHQAKLLKEQEKTNKLIAESKK
;
A
#
# COMPACT_ATOMS: atom_id res chain seq x y z
N MET A 1 52.75 -41.08 12.41
CA MET A 1 51.92 -40.19 11.61
C MET A 1 50.64 -39.94 12.38
N GLY A 2 50.50 -38.77 13.00
CA GLY A 2 49.34 -38.45 13.83
C GLY A 2 49.59 -37.14 14.57
N ALA A 3 48.51 -36.35 14.73
CA ALA A 3 48.47 -35.06 15.40
C ALA A 3 48.96 -33.83 14.61
N GLN A 4 48.33 -33.56 13.45
CA GLN A 4 48.31 -32.19 12.89
C GLN A 4 46.91 -31.68 12.48
N PHE A 5 45.85 -32.48 12.63
CA PHE A 5 44.51 -32.09 12.17
C PHE A 5 43.58 -31.47 13.23
N LEU A 6 44.02 -31.29 14.48
CA LEU A 6 43.14 -30.85 15.58
C LEU A 6 43.30 -29.38 16.01
N MET A 7 44.14 -28.57 15.35
CA MET A 7 44.30 -27.14 15.69
C MET A 7 43.49 -26.17 14.82
N GLY A 8 42.81 -26.64 13.77
CA GLY A 8 42.06 -25.77 12.85
C GLY A 8 40.59 -25.54 13.21
N PHE A 9 39.99 -26.43 14.01
CA PHE A 9 38.53 -26.42 14.24
C PHE A 9 38.06 -25.63 15.47
N SER A 10 38.99 -25.12 16.30
CA SER A 10 38.65 -24.40 17.53
C SER A 10 38.40 -22.91 17.31
N LEU A 11 38.83 -22.32 16.18
CA LEU A 11 38.73 -20.88 15.95
C LEU A 11 37.37 -20.42 15.39
N ILE A 12 36.57 -21.34 14.83
CA ILE A 12 35.29 -20.99 14.18
C ILE A 12 34.14 -20.89 15.21
N PHE A 13 34.25 -21.53 16.36
CA PHE A 13 33.20 -21.52 17.39
C PHE A 13 33.06 -20.19 18.15
N LEU A 14 34.04 -19.29 18.07
CA LEU A 14 33.99 -17.98 18.77
C LEU A 14 33.23 -16.90 17.99
N LEU A 15 32.89 -17.11 16.72
CA LEU A 15 32.22 -16.11 15.88
C LEU A 15 30.69 -16.27 15.81
N PHE A 16 30.13 -17.33 16.40
CA PHE A 16 28.68 -17.58 16.47
C PHE A 16 28.11 -17.35 17.87
N GLN A 17 28.51 -16.27 18.55
CA GLN A 17 27.74 -15.81 19.70
C GLN A 17 26.45 -15.15 19.18
N SER A 18 25.32 -15.82 19.38
CA SER A 18 24.00 -15.24 19.14
C SER A 18 23.92 -13.88 19.86
N PRO A 19 23.49 -12.79 19.21
CA PRO A 19 23.27 -11.54 19.91
C PRO A 19 22.25 -11.80 21.03
N SER A 20 22.72 -11.76 22.27
CA SER A 20 21.87 -11.66 23.44
C SER A 20 21.25 -10.27 23.40
N PHE A 21 20.10 -10.16 22.75
CA PHE A 21 19.31 -8.94 22.83
C PHE A 21 18.75 -8.88 24.25
N ALA A 22 19.26 -7.94 25.04
CA ALA A 22 18.57 -7.56 26.26
C ALA A 22 17.24 -6.93 25.84
N GLU A 23 16.14 -7.68 26.02
CA GLU A 23 14.81 -7.13 25.85
C GLU A 23 14.62 -6.04 26.92
N ILE A 24 14.47 -4.80 26.46
CA ILE A 24 14.17 -3.66 27.32
C ILE A 24 12.67 -3.41 27.23
N TYR A 25 12.00 -3.42 28.37
CA TYR A 25 10.57 -3.17 28.51
C TYR A 25 10.36 -1.74 29.01
N ASN A 26 9.37 -1.04 28.46
CA ASN A 26 8.94 0.26 28.96
C ASN A 26 7.70 0.07 29.83
N CYS A 27 7.89 0.11 31.15
CA CYS A 27 6.82 -0.04 32.13
C CYS A 27 6.45 1.35 32.66
N ASN A 28 5.30 1.89 32.23
CA ASN A 28 4.81 3.21 32.67
C ASN A 28 5.86 4.35 32.57
N GLY A 29 6.60 4.40 31.47
CA GLY A 29 7.62 5.42 31.22
C GLY A 29 9.00 5.11 31.80
N THR A 30 9.16 3.97 32.49
CA THR A 30 10.44 3.50 33.03
C THR A 30 10.98 2.35 32.19
N TRP A 31 12.21 2.48 31.69
CA TRP A 31 12.88 1.42 30.93
C TRP A 31 13.53 0.41 31.88
N THR A 32 13.21 -0.87 31.69
CA THR A 32 13.65 -1.96 32.57
C THR A 32 14.10 -3.17 31.74
N ASN A 33 15.04 -3.95 32.27
CA ASN A 33 15.52 -5.20 31.66
C ASN A 33 14.76 -6.44 32.17
N LYS A 34 13.62 -6.23 32.84
CA LYS A 34 12.69 -7.25 33.30
C LYS A 34 11.31 -6.98 32.71
N PRO A 35 10.54 -8.02 32.38
CA PRO A 35 9.16 -7.84 31.96
C PRO A 35 8.37 -7.11 33.05
N CYS A 36 7.43 -6.25 32.66
CA CYS A 36 6.63 -5.47 33.59
C CYS A 36 5.84 -6.42 34.51
N GLU A 37 6.06 -6.33 35.82
CA GLU A 37 5.30 -7.12 36.78
C GLU A 37 3.82 -6.71 36.72
N GLY A 38 2.93 -7.66 36.43
CA GLY A 38 1.48 -7.47 36.51
C GLY A 38 0.77 -7.01 35.24
N GLU A 39 1.49 -6.75 34.13
CA GLU A 39 0.84 -6.59 32.83
C GLU A 39 0.64 -7.97 32.20
N VAL A 40 -0.45 -8.63 32.59
CA VAL A 40 -1.10 -9.58 31.68
C VAL A 40 -1.35 -8.77 30.43
N SER A 41 -0.58 -9.04 29.37
CA SER A 41 -0.87 -8.49 28.04
C SER A 41 -2.37 -8.68 27.85
N LYS A 42 -3.13 -7.57 27.83
CA LYS A 42 -4.53 -7.61 27.44
C LYS A 42 -4.49 -7.99 25.97
N THR A 43 -4.29 -9.27 25.69
CA THR A 43 -4.61 -9.84 24.40
C THR A 43 -6.05 -9.45 24.18
N LEU A 44 -6.25 -8.59 23.17
CA LEU A 44 -7.56 -8.17 22.76
C LEU A 44 -8.42 -9.45 22.69
N PRO A 45 -9.61 -9.47 23.31
CA PRO A 45 -10.45 -10.64 23.25
C PRO A 45 -10.58 -11.04 21.78
N GLU A 46 -10.25 -12.30 21.48
CA GLU A 46 -10.38 -12.87 20.16
C GLU A 46 -11.86 -12.74 19.79
N THR A 47 -12.17 -11.69 19.03
CA THR A 47 -13.51 -11.46 18.56
C THR A 47 -13.78 -12.56 17.57
N ASP A 48 -14.77 -13.40 17.84
CA ASP A 48 -15.34 -14.33 16.87
C ASP A 48 -15.78 -13.51 15.65
N ARG A 49 -14.88 -13.37 14.67
CA ARG A 49 -15.16 -12.71 13.39
C ARG A 49 -15.95 -13.71 12.57
N THR A 50 -17.22 -13.88 12.90
CA THR A 50 -18.16 -14.43 11.93
C THR A 50 -18.23 -13.41 10.78
N PRO A 51 -17.77 -13.74 9.57
CA PRO A 51 -17.76 -12.78 8.48
C PRO A 51 -19.20 -12.42 8.13
N ASP A 52 -19.55 -11.16 8.34
CA ASP A 52 -20.75 -10.60 7.75
C ASP A 52 -20.54 -10.51 6.24
N LEU A 53 -21.11 -11.46 5.51
CA LEU A 53 -21.00 -11.56 4.05
C LEU A 53 -21.45 -10.26 3.34
N GLN A 54 -22.39 -9.51 3.94
CA GLN A 54 -22.81 -8.22 3.39
C GLN A 54 -21.74 -7.14 3.59
N ALA A 55 -21.11 -7.10 4.76
CA ALA A 55 -20.01 -6.20 5.03
C ALA A 55 -18.79 -6.49 4.13
N GLU A 56 -18.51 -7.78 3.87
CA GLU A 56 -17.43 -8.17 2.94
C GLU A 56 -17.73 -7.71 1.51
N ALA A 57 -18.95 -7.92 1.02
CA ALA A 57 -19.36 -7.50 -0.32
C ALA A 57 -19.32 -5.97 -0.48
N ALA A 58 -19.79 -5.22 0.53
CA ALA A 58 -19.68 -3.77 0.56
C ALA A 58 -18.22 -3.31 0.57
N GLY A 59 -17.36 -3.97 1.36
CA GLY A 59 -15.93 -3.71 1.41
C GLY A 59 -15.24 -3.90 0.05
N LYS A 60 -15.60 -4.96 -0.69
CA LYS A 60 -15.07 -5.21 -2.05
C LYS A 60 -15.45 -4.09 -3.02
N LYS A 61 -16.72 -3.67 -3.05
CA LYS A 61 -17.18 -2.55 -3.89
C LYS A 61 -16.44 -1.26 -3.57
N MET A 62 -16.31 -0.94 -2.28
CA MET A 62 -15.60 0.28 -1.85
C MET A 62 -14.10 0.21 -2.12
N GLY A 63 -13.50 -0.98 -2.09
CA GLY A 63 -12.11 -1.18 -2.50
C GLY A 63 -11.86 -0.80 -3.98
N LEU A 64 -12.79 -1.15 -4.87
CA LEU A 64 -12.72 -0.76 -6.29
C LEU A 64 -12.79 0.76 -6.46
N VAL A 65 -13.76 1.39 -5.80
CA VAL A 65 -13.95 2.86 -5.84
C VAL A 65 -12.71 3.57 -5.28
N GLY A 66 -12.17 3.10 -4.16
CA GLY A 66 -10.98 3.68 -3.53
C GLY A 66 -9.74 3.60 -4.43
N ALA A 67 -9.56 2.50 -5.16
CA ALA A 67 -8.49 2.38 -6.14
C ALA A 67 -8.62 3.40 -7.28
N LEU A 68 -9.84 3.60 -7.79
CA LEU A 68 -10.13 4.61 -8.81
C LEU A 68 -9.89 6.04 -8.30
N GLU A 69 -10.33 6.35 -7.07
CA GLU A 69 -10.10 7.65 -6.42
C GLU A 69 -8.62 8.01 -6.35
N LEU A 70 -7.77 7.05 -5.94
CA LEU A 70 -6.32 7.25 -5.89
C LEU A 70 -5.74 7.53 -7.27
N ARG A 71 -6.21 6.82 -8.32
CA ARG A 71 -5.78 7.05 -9.70
C ARG A 71 -6.20 8.43 -10.21
N VAL A 72 -7.45 8.84 -9.99
CA VAL A 72 -7.95 10.17 -10.35
C VAL A 72 -7.13 11.25 -9.65
N GLN A 73 -6.86 11.09 -8.36
CA GLN A 73 -6.06 12.05 -7.60
C GLN A 73 -4.62 12.14 -8.15
N SER A 74 -4.01 11.01 -8.47
CA SER A 74 -2.68 10.96 -9.08
C SER A 74 -2.65 11.64 -10.46
N ALA A 75 -3.65 11.38 -11.30
CA ALA A 75 -3.81 11.98 -12.62
C ALA A 75 -3.96 13.51 -12.54
N ARG A 76 -4.77 13.99 -11.59
CA ARG A 76 -4.94 15.42 -11.32
C ARG A 76 -3.63 16.08 -10.92
N ARG A 77 -2.89 15.48 -9.97
CA ARG A 77 -1.61 16.03 -9.49
C ARG A 77 -0.53 16.05 -10.57
N SER A 78 -0.45 15.00 -11.39
CA SER A 78 0.67 14.79 -12.30
C SER A 78 0.45 15.41 -13.68
N HIS A 79 -0.81 15.48 -14.11
CA HIS A 79 -1.19 15.87 -15.48
C HIS A 79 -2.33 16.90 -15.54
N GLY A 80 -2.86 17.36 -14.41
CA GLY A 80 -4.01 18.29 -14.39
C GLY A 80 -5.31 17.68 -14.91
N VAL A 81 -5.38 16.35 -15.04
CA VAL A 81 -6.56 15.65 -15.55
C VAL A 81 -7.58 15.48 -14.44
N GLU A 82 -8.75 16.05 -14.62
CA GLU A 82 -9.88 15.91 -13.68
C GLU A 82 -10.91 14.93 -14.24
N LEU A 83 -11.45 14.09 -13.36
CA LEU A 83 -12.56 13.18 -13.64
C LEU A 83 -13.45 13.13 -12.39
N ASP A 84 -14.72 13.44 -12.56
CA ASP A 84 -15.71 13.27 -11.49
C ASP A 84 -16.19 11.81 -11.46
N ILE A 85 -16.11 11.23 -10.26
CA ILE A 85 -16.50 9.83 -9.97
C ILE A 85 -17.51 9.76 -8.81
N SER A 86 -18.02 10.90 -8.33
CA SER A 86 -18.95 10.98 -7.20
C SER A 86 -20.19 10.09 -7.39
N GLY A 87 -20.81 10.13 -8.57
CA GLY A 87 -21.97 9.30 -8.91
C GLY A 87 -21.66 7.79 -8.94
N ILE A 88 -20.41 7.39 -9.21
CA ILE A 88 -19.99 5.98 -9.18
C ILE A 88 -19.85 5.53 -7.72
N ALA A 89 -19.24 6.35 -6.87
CA ALA A 89 -19.12 6.06 -5.45
C ALA A 89 -20.49 5.93 -4.77
N GLU A 90 -21.44 6.80 -5.13
CA GLU A 90 -22.82 6.73 -4.65
C GLU A 90 -23.52 5.44 -5.10
N THR A 91 -23.40 5.09 -6.39
CA THR A 91 -23.98 3.87 -6.96
C THR A 91 -23.39 2.62 -6.31
N CYS A 92 -22.06 2.52 -6.19
CA CYS A 92 -21.39 1.38 -5.58
C CYS A 92 -21.71 1.20 -4.09
N ARG A 93 -22.00 2.29 -3.37
CA ARG A 93 -22.41 2.26 -1.96
C ARG A 93 -23.84 1.73 -1.78
N ASN A 94 -24.67 1.78 -2.82
CA ASN A 94 -26.03 1.27 -2.76
C ASN A 94 -26.04 -0.26 -2.61
N ASN A 95 -26.83 -0.77 -1.67
CA ASN A 95 -26.98 -2.22 -1.43
C ASN A 95 -27.69 -2.94 -2.58
N ASN A 96 -28.48 -2.23 -3.37
CA ASN A 96 -29.18 -2.81 -4.53
C ASN A 96 -28.25 -2.99 -5.74
N THR A 97 -27.07 -2.36 -5.74
CA THR A 97 -26.08 -2.48 -6.82
C THR A 97 -25.20 -3.69 -6.57
N SER A 98 -25.14 -4.57 -7.57
CA SER A 98 -24.28 -5.77 -7.51
C SER A 98 -22.79 -5.40 -7.56
N TYR A 99 -21.93 -6.34 -7.17
CA TYR A 99 -20.49 -6.15 -7.27
C TYR A 99 -20.06 -5.97 -8.73
N GLU A 100 -20.64 -6.77 -9.63
CA GLU A 100 -20.37 -6.76 -11.07
C GLU A 100 -20.76 -5.42 -11.70
N GLU A 101 -21.92 -4.88 -11.35
CA GLU A 101 -22.36 -3.56 -11.82
C GLU A 101 -21.41 -2.45 -11.35
N CYS A 102 -21.02 -2.47 -10.06
CA CYS A 102 -20.06 -1.52 -9.53
C CYS A 102 -18.70 -1.63 -10.26
N MET A 103 -18.23 -2.84 -10.49
CA MET A 103 -16.99 -3.10 -11.22
C MET A 103 -17.04 -2.57 -12.65
N THR A 104 -18.14 -2.78 -13.37
CA THR A 104 -18.31 -2.23 -14.73
C THR A 104 -18.29 -0.71 -14.73
N LEU A 105 -18.95 -0.05 -13.77
CA LEU A 105 -18.94 1.42 -13.65
C LEU A 105 -17.53 1.95 -13.37
N VAL A 106 -16.80 1.30 -12.45
CA VAL A 106 -15.42 1.65 -12.11
C VAL A 106 -14.50 1.49 -13.32
N ASN A 107 -14.57 0.36 -14.04
CA ASN A 107 -13.74 0.11 -15.22
C ASN A 107 -14.02 1.11 -16.34
N ASN A 108 -15.29 1.42 -16.61
CA ASN A 108 -15.64 2.42 -17.63
C ASN A 108 -15.09 3.82 -17.28
N ALA A 109 -15.08 4.17 -16.00
CA ALA A 109 -14.49 5.44 -15.56
C ALA A 109 -12.96 5.41 -15.62
N ASP A 110 -12.36 4.26 -15.34
CA ASP A 110 -10.92 4.07 -15.47
C ASP A 110 -10.45 4.20 -16.92
N ASP A 111 -11.15 3.60 -17.88
CA ASP A 111 -10.89 3.75 -19.32
C ASP A 111 -10.98 5.21 -19.75
N ARG A 112 -11.98 5.93 -19.25
CA ARG A 112 -12.13 7.38 -19.50
C ARG A 112 -10.98 8.18 -18.90
N LEU A 113 -10.50 7.80 -17.72
CA LEU A 113 -9.35 8.44 -17.09
C LEU A 113 -8.08 8.21 -17.92
N GLU A 114 -7.87 6.98 -18.39
CA GLU A 114 -6.72 6.62 -19.20
C GLU A 114 -6.71 7.35 -20.55
N ALA A 115 -7.85 7.44 -21.23
CA ALA A 115 -7.97 8.21 -22.47
C ALA A 115 -7.61 9.68 -22.28
N ARG A 116 -8.07 10.32 -21.19
CA ARG A 116 -7.73 11.71 -20.85
C ARG A 116 -6.25 11.88 -20.52
N LEU A 117 -5.68 10.94 -19.77
CA LEU A 117 -4.25 10.92 -19.44
C LEU A 117 -3.38 10.79 -20.70
N HIS A 118 -3.76 9.91 -21.61
CA HIS A 118 -3.06 9.74 -22.89
C HIS A 118 -3.08 11.05 -23.69
N GLN A 119 -4.25 11.69 -23.82
CA GLN A 119 -4.37 12.97 -24.49
C GLN A 119 -3.51 14.07 -23.84
N ALA A 120 -3.50 14.16 -22.51
CA ALA A 120 -2.69 15.13 -21.78
C ALA A 120 -1.18 14.93 -22.00
N LYS A 121 -0.73 13.68 -22.10
CA LYS A 121 0.67 13.35 -22.40
C LYS A 121 1.06 13.79 -23.81
N LEU A 122 0.23 13.48 -24.81
CA LEU A 122 0.47 13.88 -26.20
C LEU A 122 0.56 15.41 -26.35
N LEU A 123 -0.34 16.15 -25.70
CA LEU A 123 -0.30 17.62 -25.72
C LEU A 123 1.00 18.16 -25.12
N LYS A 124 1.46 17.60 -24.00
CA LYS A 124 2.71 18.00 -23.36
C LYS A 124 3.93 17.74 -24.24
N GLU A 125 3.94 16.63 -24.98
CA GLU A 125 5.01 16.29 -25.93
C GLU A 125 5.02 17.22 -27.15
N GLN A 126 3.83 17.55 -27.67
CA GLN A 126 3.67 18.52 -28.76
C GLN A 126 4.16 19.91 -28.34
N GLU A 127 3.78 20.38 -27.14
CA GLU A 127 4.25 21.66 -26.59
C GLU A 127 5.77 21.70 -26.46
N LYS A 128 6.38 20.60 -25.99
CA LYS A 128 7.85 20.50 -25.90
C LYS A 128 8.50 20.59 -27.27
N THR A 129 7.97 19.86 -28.25
CA THR A 129 8.49 19.89 -29.63
C THR A 129 8.37 21.28 -30.24
N ASN A 130 7.23 21.95 -30.06
CA ASN A 130 7.00 23.30 -30.56
C ASN A 130 7.96 24.32 -29.92
N LYS A 131 8.25 24.19 -28.62
CA LYS A 131 9.25 25.03 -27.94
C LYS A 131 10.65 24.84 -28.52
N LEU A 132 11.08 23.60 -28.72
CA LEU A 132 12.40 23.30 -29.31
C LEU A 132 12.55 23.85 -30.74
N ILE A 133 11.49 23.75 -31.56
CA ILE A 133 11.48 24.32 -32.91
C ILE A 133 11.51 25.86 -32.86
N ALA A 134 10.84 26.49 -31.90
CA ALA A 134 10.86 27.94 -31.74
C ALA A 134 12.24 28.44 -31.27
N GLU A 135 12.92 27.67 -30.43
CA GLU A 135 14.29 27.96 -29.97
C GLU A 135 15.33 27.74 -31.07
N SER A 136 15.19 26.72 -31.93
CA SER A 136 16.13 26.47 -33.02
C SER A 136 16.04 27.46 -34.19
N LYS A 137 14.98 28.27 -34.24
CA LYS A 137 14.76 29.33 -35.24
C LYS A 137 15.23 30.71 -34.79
N LYS A 138 15.70 30.85 -33.55
CA LYS A 138 16.31 32.07 -33.01
C LYS A 138 17.82 32.01 -33.15
#